data_AF-A0A959YZD3-F1
#
_entry.id   AF-A0A959YZD3-F1
#
_cell.length_a   1.000
_cell.length_b   1.000
_cell.length_c   1.000
_cell.angle_alpha   90.00
_cell.angle_beta   90.00
_cell.angle_gamma   90.00
#
_symmetry.space_group_name_H-M   'P 1'
#
loop_
_entity.id
_entity.type
_entity.pdbx_description
1 polymer ?
#
loop_
_entity_poly.entity_id
_entity_poly.type
_entity_poly.pdbx_seq_one_letter_code
_entity_poly.pdbx_strand_id
1 'polypeptide(L)' 'MIVHRHTLISEDLFAKRFVCDLDACKGACCEVGDSGAPLEPEEARQ' A
#
# COMPACT_ATOMS: atom_id res chain seq x y z
N MET A 1 7.34 3.61 19.29
CA MET A 1 7.88 2.38 18.66
C MET A 1 7.48 1.18 19.51
N ILE A 2 7.05 0.07 18.91
CA ILE A 2 6.57 -1.14 19.59
C ILE A 2 7.57 -2.29 19.39
N VAL A 3 7.84 -3.09 20.42
CA VAL A 3 8.71 -4.28 20.33
C VAL A 3 7.87 -5.54 20.45
N HIS A 4 7.98 -6.44 19.47
CA HIS A 4 7.37 -7.79 19.54
C HIS A 4 8.43 -8.85 19.27
N ARG A 5 8.73 -9.69 20.28
CA ARG A 5 9.84 -10.65 20.26
C ARG A 5 11.17 -9.95 19.92
N HIS A 6 11.76 -10.27 18.77
CA HIS A 6 13.00 -9.66 18.25
C HIS A 6 12.71 -8.74 17.04
N THR A 7 11.52 -8.13 17.00
CA THR A 7 11.11 -7.24 15.90
C THR A 7 10.73 -5.88 16.46
N LEU A 8 11.33 -4.84 15.88
CA LEU A 8 10.97 -3.45 16.09
C LEU A 8 9.89 -3.06 15.09
N ILE A 9 8.77 -2.55 15.59
CA ILE A 9 7.61 -2.14 14.82
C ILE A 9 7.48 -0.61 14.94
N SER A 10 7.44 0.07 13.80
CA SER A 10 7.19 1.52 13.74
C SER A 10 5.74 1.82 14.09
N GLU A 11 5.51 2.89 14.85
CA GLU A 11 4.15 3.39 15.11
C GLU A 11 3.52 4.03 13.86
N ASP A 12 4.32 4.38 12.87
CA ASP A 12 3.83 4.86 11.57
C ASP A 12 2.89 3.87 10.91
N LEU A 13 2.98 2.58 11.27
CA LEU A 13 2.07 1.53 10.81
C LEU A 13 0.60 1.89 11.05
N PHE A 14 0.29 2.59 12.15
CA PHE A 14 -1.08 3.00 12.48
C PHE A 14 -1.52 4.30 11.79
N ALA A 15 -0.57 5.10 11.30
CA ALA A 15 -0.82 6.39 10.67
C ALA A 15 -0.82 6.33 9.14
N LYS A 16 -0.01 5.44 8.56
CA LYS A 16 0.16 5.29 7.11
C LYS A 16 -0.94 4.38 6.55
N ARG A 17 -1.54 4.82 5.45
CA ARG A 17 -2.47 4.01 4.64
C ARG A 17 -1.66 3.26 3.59
N PHE A 18 -1.50 1.96 3.79
CA PHE A 18 -0.82 1.06 2.84
C PHE A 18 -1.75 0.52 1.76
N VAL A 19 -3.06 0.74 1.91
CA VAL A 19 -4.09 0.33 0.95
C VAL A 19 -4.91 1.54 0.52
N CYS A 20 -5.41 1.48 -0.71
CA CYS A 20 -6.26 2.52 -1.27
C CYS A 20 -7.62 2.54 -0.57
N ASP A 21 -8.11 3.73 -0.26
CA ASP A 21 -9.49 3.94 0.17
C ASP A 21 -10.39 3.95 -1.08
N LEU A 22 -10.93 2.77 -1.42
CA LEU A 22 -11.79 2.58 -2.59
C LEU A 22 -13.07 3.42 -2.52
N ASP A 23 -13.57 3.68 -1.32
CA ASP A 23 -14.76 4.50 -1.17
C ASP A 23 -14.50 5.96 -1.46
N ALA A 24 -13.32 6.46 -1.11
CA ALA A 24 -12.90 7.82 -1.45
C ALA A 24 -12.53 7.94 -2.94
N CYS A 25 -11.81 6.97 -3.50
CA CYS A 25 -11.25 7.10 -4.84
C CYS A 25 -12.14 6.60 -5.99
N LYS A 26 -13.07 5.69 -5.69
CA LYS A 26 -13.96 5.05 -6.68
C LYS A 26 -13.23 4.45 -7.88
N GLY A 27 -12.00 3.96 -7.70
CA GLY A 27 -11.17 3.36 -8.74
C GLY A 27 -10.32 4.35 -9.56
N ALA A 28 -10.50 5.66 -9.37
CA ALA A 28 -9.78 6.67 -10.16
C ALA A 28 -8.24 6.59 -9.99
N CYS A 29 -7.74 6.19 -8.82
CA CYS A 29 -6.30 6.04 -8.57
C CYS A 29 -5.64 4.94 -9.41
N CYS A 30 -6.40 3.91 -9.80
CA CYS A 30 -5.87 2.74 -10.50
C CYS A 30 -6.02 2.85 -12.02
N GLU A 31 -7.06 3.54 -12.50
CA GLU A 31 -7.29 3.72 -13.93
C GLU A 31 -6.69 5.02 -14.50
N VAL A 32 -6.58 6.06 -13.66
CA VAL A 32 -6.15 7.40 -14.10
C VAL A 32 -4.87 7.83 -13.39
N GLY A 33 -4.45 7.11 -12.35
CA GLY A 33 -3.27 7.45 -11.56
C GLY A 33 -2.07 6.56 -11.88
N ASP A 34 -0.92 7.19 -12.15
CA ASP A 34 0.40 6.54 -12.14
C ASP A 34 0.94 6.30 -10.71
N SER A 35 0.07 6.37 -9.70
CA SER A 35 0.48 6.28 -8.28
C SER A 35 0.66 4.84 -7.79
N GLY A 36 0.39 3.85 -8.65
CA GLY A 36 0.73 2.46 -8.38
C GLY A 36 2.23 2.23 -8.52
N ALA A 37 2.78 1.29 -7.73
CA ALA A 37 4.11 0.78 -8.02
C ALA A 37 4.09 0.14 -9.42
N PRO A 38 5.09 0.39 -10.28
CA PRO A 38 5.17 -0.28 -11.57
C PRO A 38 5.27 -1.79 -11.34
N LEU A 39 4.45 -2.56 -12.06
CA LEU A 39 4.50 -4.01 -11.99
C LEU A 39 5.69 -4.54 -12.79
N GLU A 40 6.40 -5.52 -12.24
CA GLU A 40 7.37 -6.31 -12.98
C GLU A 40 6.66 -7.21 -14.00
N PRO A 41 7.31 -7.59 -15.11
CA PRO A 41 6.69 -8.41 -16.16
C PRO A 41 6.11 -9.75 -15.65
N GLU A 42 6.73 -10.33 -14.63
CA GLU A 42 6.22 -11.51 -13.93
C GLU A 42 4.94 -11.26 -13.10
N GLU A 43 4.77 -10.06 -12.53
CA GLU A 43 3.60 -9.70 -11.70
C GLU A 43 2.35 -9.45 -12.54
N ALA A 44 2.51 -9.03 -13.80
CA ALA A 44 1.42 -8.73 -14.74
C ALA A 44 0.70 -9.98 -15.29
N ARG A 45 1.20 -11.19 -14.99
CA ARG A 45 0.57 -12.47 -15.37
C ARG A 45 -0.18 -13.05 -14.17
N GLN A 46 -1.28 -12.42 -13.77
CA GLN A 46 -2.22 -12.95 -12.76
C GLN A 46 -3.57 -13.28 -13.39
#